data_AF-A0A941ZM94-F1
#
_entry.id   AF-A0A941ZM94-F1
#
_cell.length_a   1.000
_cell.length_b   1.000
_cell.length_c   1.000
_cell.angle_alpha   90.00
_cell.angle_beta   90.00
_cell.angle_gamma   90.00
#
_symmetry.space_group_name_H-M   'P 1'
#
loop_
_entity.id
_entity.type
_entity.pdbx_description
1 polymer ?
#
loop_
_entity_poly.entity_id
_entity_poly.type
_entity_poly.pdbx_seq_one_letter_code
_entity_poly.pdbx_strand_id
1 'polypeptide(L)'
;MGTDDGNLQLTRDGGRNWANTIASVDRSGRVLPKASWVSWVEASRHDAATAYATFDRHTFGDHGPYLFVTRDHGKSWEALVTPGDAKGVRGFAHVIKEDLESPGVLFLGTEFGLWVSIDGGRNWAAFRGGHFPAVAVRDIAIQPRDNDLVLGTHGRGIWIVDDITPLRALSADLLSREAAFVQARPVQQRISGPGGWANGAAVFVGDNPPDGAVITYYQRTRHLFGKLKLEIVDPEGNVIDELPASKRRGLNRVTWSMRVKPPRVPPAVQLAYAGTQGPRVLPGTYAVRMTKGDDVREAKFEIGLDRRADYTLTDRKAQHDAAMRVHRLFGEESALMDRILAVRAGLAQRGEAAKDAGTRARIAALDAQVDAVRKRIVATKEGGAITGEERLREHTDQLYGAIMSYEGAPAAYQVERIGVLEAELADIDAQFGGLLAGELPSLNQALQSQGLPPIDTPPRTAARASESSSANSRWLATRKRKDKKAWHFSLPQETVIYR
;
A
#
# COMPACT_ATOMS: atom_id res chain seq x y z
N MET A 1 3.11 16.55 -39.90
CA MET A 1 3.42 15.20 -40.40
C MET A 1 4.92 15.12 -40.58
N GLY A 2 5.54 14.07 -40.05
CA GLY A 2 6.96 13.78 -40.22
C GLY A 2 7.17 12.54 -41.08
N THR A 3 8.28 12.46 -41.80
CA THR A 3 8.62 11.34 -42.68
C THR A 3 10.00 10.75 -42.36
N ASP A 4 10.24 9.54 -42.85
CA ASP A 4 11.51 8.80 -42.75
C ASP A 4 12.64 9.41 -43.56
N ASP A 5 12.33 10.01 -44.72
CA ASP A 5 13.26 10.79 -45.54
C ASP A 5 13.60 12.18 -44.95
N GLY A 6 13.04 12.51 -43.79
CA GLY A 6 13.37 13.69 -42.99
C GLY A 6 12.63 14.97 -43.34
N ASN A 7 11.50 14.88 -44.05
CA ASN A 7 10.60 16.01 -44.24
C ASN A 7 9.70 16.22 -43.02
N LEU A 8 9.46 17.50 -42.69
CA LEU A 8 8.54 17.89 -41.63
C LEU A 8 7.53 18.88 -42.18
N GLN A 9 6.29 18.45 -42.32
CA GLN A 9 5.26 19.16 -43.09
C GLN A 9 4.09 19.61 -42.20
N LEU A 10 3.60 20.82 -42.45
CA LEU A 10 2.44 21.42 -41.78
C LEU A 10 1.28 21.57 -42.76
N THR A 11 0.08 21.22 -42.31
CA THR A 11 -1.18 21.62 -42.93
C THR A 11 -2.04 22.37 -41.92
N ARG A 12 -2.87 23.31 -42.40
CA ARG A 12 -3.83 24.07 -41.58
C ARG A 12 -5.24 24.03 -42.15
N ASP A 13 -5.46 23.30 -43.24
CA ASP A 13 -6.71 23.29 -44.01
C ASP A 13 -7.30 21.88 -44.18
N GLY A 14 -7.00 20.99 -43.23
CA GLY A 14 -7.44 19.60 -43.24
C GLY A 14 -6.67 18.71 -44.21
N GLY A 15 -5.43 19.08 -44.57
CA GLY A 15 -4.57 18.29 -45.45
C GLY A 15 -4.71 18.60 -46.94
N ARG A 16 -5.39 19.69 -47.33
CA ARG A 16 -5.51 20.10 -48.73
C ARG A 16 -4.19 20.67 -49.24
N ASN A 17 -3.50 21.45 -48.42
CA ASN A 17 -2.17 21.98 -48.72
C ASN A 17 -1.18 21.64 -47.59
N TRP A 18 0.06 21.33 -47.99
CA TRP A 18 1.16 21.00 -47.08
C TRP A 18 2.36 21.89 -47.38
N ALA A 19 2.90 22.51 -46.33
CA ALA A 19 4.13 23.28 -46.38
C ALA A 19 5.25 22.51 -45.68
N ASN A 20 6.36 22.26 -46.38
CA ASN A 20 7.55 21.66 -45.76
C ASN A 20 8.31 22.71 -44.94
N THR A 21 8.51 22.41 -43.67
CA THR A 21 9.10 23.29 -42.66
C THR A 21 10.51 22.85 -42.23
N ILE A 22 11.05 21.75 -42.78
CA ILE A 22 12.34 21.19 -42.36
C ILE A 22 13.50 22.20 -42.45
N ALA A 23 13.50 23.07 -43.47
CA ALA A 23 14.52 24.11 -43.64
C ALA A 23 14.53 25.14 -42.49
N SER A 24 13.42 25.25 -41.74
CA SER A 24 13.27 26.13 -40.59
C SER A 24 13.64 25.46 -39.27
N VAL A 25 13.76 24.13 -39.22
CA VAL A 25 14.09 23.37 -38.00
C VAL A 25 15.51 23.69 -37.54
N ASP A 26 16.45 23.69 -38.50
CA ASP A 26 17.79 24.18 -38.30
C ASP A 26 18.21 24.97 -39.54
N ARG A 27 17.98 26.29 -39.50
CA ARG A 27 18.38 27.20 -40.59
C ARG A 27 19.89 27.21 -40.83
N SER A 28 20.68 26.84 -39.83
CA SER A 28 22.15 26.76 -39.99
C SER A 28 22.59 25.47 -40.66
N GLY A 29 21.78 24.41 -40.58
CA GLY A 29 22.11 23.07 -41.06
C GLY A 29 23.30 22.42 -40.36
N ARG A 30 23.69 22.92 -39.18
CA ARG A 30 24.87 22.47 -38.42
C ARG A 30 24.53 21.62 -37.20
N VAL A 31 23.30 21.73 -36.70
CA VAL A 31 22.80 21.04 -35.50
C VAL A 31 22.05 19.79 -35.90
N LEU A 32 21.11 19.87 -36.84
CA LEU A 32 20.37 18.72 -37.34
C LEU A 32 20.86 18.34 -38.74
N PRO A 33 21.56 17.20 -38.92
CA PRO A 33 22.01 16.79 -40.23
C PRO A 33 20.84 16.52 -41.19
N LYS A 34 21.07 16.67 -42.50
CA LYS A 34 20.06 16.41 -43.53
C LYS A 34 19.57 14.95 -43.51
N ALA A 35 18.33 14.75 -43.98
CA ALA A 35 17.67 13.44 -44.04
C ALA A 35 17.65 12.71 -42.67
N SER A 36 17.44 13.47 -41.59
CA SER A 36 17.20 12.89 -40.26
C SER A 36 15.75 12.44 -40.18
N TRP A 37 15.51 11.17 -39.85
CA TRP A 37 14.16 10.63 -39.74
C TRP A 37 13.38 11.38 -38.66
N VAL A 38 12.20 11.90 -39.00
CA VAL A 38 11.26 12.45 -38.00
C VAL A 38 10.61 11.30 -37.24
N SER A 39 11.09 11.00 -36.04
CA SER A 39 10.61 9.87 -35.23
C SER A 39 9.25 10.14 -34.58
N TRP A 40 8.96 11.39 -34.20
CA TRP A 40 7.67 11.79 -33.65
C TRP A 40 7.37 13.26 -33.89
N VAL A 41 6.07 13.59 -34.00
CA VAL A 41 5.57 14.97 -34.00
C VAL A 41 4.41 15.06 -33.02
N GLU A 42 4.52 15.95 -32.04
CA GLU A 42 3.47 16.22 -31.04
C GLU A 42 2.98 17.66 -31.18
N ALA A 43 1.74 17.85 -31.64
CA ALA A 43 1.10 19.16 -31.57
C ALA A 43 0.67 19.45 -30.14
N SER A 44 0.89 20.68 -29.66
CA SER A 44 0.51 21.05 -28.30
C SER A 44 -1.00 21.02 -28.13
N ARG A 45 -1.45 20.59 -26.95
CA ARG A 45 -2.88 20.67 -26.56
C ARG A 45 -3.23 22.02 -25.94
N HIS A 46 -2.21 22.79 -25.53
CA HIS A 46 -2.35 24.05 -24.81
C HIS A 46 -2.20 25.26 -25.71
N ASP A 47 -1.49 25.14 -26.85
CA ASP A 47 -1.30 26.21 -27.81
C ASP A 47 -1.26 25.70 -29.26
N ALA A 48 -2.18 26.19 -30.09
CA ALA A 48 -2.29 25.79 -31.49
C ALA A 48 -1.09 26.18 -32.36
N ALA A 49 -0.25 27.13 -31.91
CA ALA A 49 0.99 27.51 -32.59
C ALA A 49 2.19 26.64 -32.21
N THR A 50 2.07 25.84 -31.16
CA THR A 50 3.16 25.04 -30.60
C THR A 50 3.15 23.59 -31.08
N ALA A 51 4.32 23.09 -31.46
CA ALA A 51 4.53 21.67 -31.73
C ALA A 51 5.96 21.25 -31.39
N TYR A 52 6.13 19.98 -31.03
CA TYR A 52 7.41 19.35 -30.73
C TYR A 52 7.71 18.30 -31.79
N ALA A 53 8.99 18.13 -32.13
CA ALA A 53 9.44 17.10 -33.06
C ALA A 53 10.73 16.45 -32.57
N THR A 54 10.77 15.12 -32.62
CA THR A 54 11.99 14.34 -32.38
C THR A 54 12.55 13.81 -33.68
N PHE A 55 13.88 13.66 -33.73
CA PHE A 55 14.57 13.13 -34.89
C PHE A 55 15.50 11.98 -34.49
N ASP A 56 15.55 10.97 -35.34
CA ASP A 56 16.36 9.77 -35.14
C ASP A 56 17.37 9.63 -36.29
N ARG A 57 18.62 9.31 -35.92
CA ARG A 57 19.73 9.09 -36.83
C ARG A 57 20.54 7.85 -36.51
N HIS A 58 20.03 6.93 -35.68
CA HIS A 58 20.81 5.78 -35.22
C HIS A 58 21.27 4.88 -36.38
N THR A 59 20.51 4.82 -37.47
CA THR A 59 20.86 4.07 -38.70
C THR A 59 22.05 4.68 -39.45
N PHE A 60 22.37 5.95 -39.19
CA PHE A 60 23.56 6.63 -39.70
C PHE A 60 24.75 6.59 -38.70
N GLY A 61 24.63 5.81 -37.61
CA GLY A 61 25.64 5.73 -36.56
C GLY A 61 25.61 6.89 -35.55
N ASP A 62 24.61 7.78 -35.64
CA ASP A 62 24.42 8.86 -34.67
C ASP A 62 23.33 8.48 -33.66
N HIS A 63 23.77 8.18 -32.44
CA HIS A 63 22.91 7.72 -31.35
C HIS A 63 22.46 8.85 -30.40
N GLY A 64 22.68 10.11 -30.77
CA GLY A 64 22.34 11.26 -29.94
C GLY A 64 20.84 11.62 -30.00
N PRO A 65 20.30 12.23 -28.93
CA PRO A 65 18.92 12.71 -28.92
C PRO A 65 18.78 14.03 -29.69
N TYR A 66 17.68 14.14 -30.44
CA TYR A 66 17.25 15.38 -31.10
C TYR A 66 15.79 15.67 -30.74
N LEU A 67 15.53 16.83 -30.13
CA LEU A 67 14.19 17.34 -29.82
C LEU A 67 14.14 18.84 -30.08
N PHE A 68 13.15 19.27 -30.86
CA PHE A 68 12.92 20.65 -31.21
C PHE A 68 11.49 21.05 -30.89
N VAL A 69 11.27 22.35 -30.66
CA VAL A 69 9.94 22.95 -30.47
C VAL A 69 9.76 24.15 -31.39
N THR A 70 8.59 24.28 -31.99
CA THR A 70 8.12 25.51 -32.63
C THR A 70 7.02 26.13 -31.80
N ARG A 71 6.87 27.46 -31.87
CA ARG A 71 5.77 28.23 -31.25
C ARG A 71 5.11 29.20 -32.23
N ASP A 72 5.36 29.02 -33.52
CA ASP A 72 4.94 29.93 -34.58
C ASP A 72 4.44 29.18 -35.83
N HIS A 73 3.88 27.98 -35.62
CA HIS A 73 3.45 27.07 -36.68
C HIS A 73 4.61 26.66 -37.62
N GLY A 74 5.77 26.32 -37.06
CA GLY A 74 6.91 25.77 -37.80
C GLY A 74 7.70 26.77 -38.64
N LYS A 75 7.46 28.09 -38.48
CA LYS A 75 8.26 29.12 -39.16
C LYS A 75 9.66 29.24 -38.56
N SER A 76 9.79 28.95 -37.26
CA SER A 76 11.06 28.78 -36.56
C SER A 76 10.97 27.67 -35.53
N TRP A 77 12.11 27.05 -35.24
CA TRP A 77 12.24 26.01 -34.24
C TRP A 77 13.40 26.33 -33.30
N GLU A 78 13.20 26.00 -32.04
CA GLU A 78 14.20 26.04 -30.97
C GLU A 78 14.63 24.61 -30.65
N ALA A 79 15.94 24.37 -30.56
CA ALA A 79 16.46 23.09 -30.11
C ALA A 79 16.33 22.97 -28.59
N LEU A 80 15.57 21.98 -28.12
CA LEU A 80 15.45 21.67 -26.69
C LEU A 80 16.49 20.66 -26.24
N VAL A 81 16.79 19.67 -27.08
CA VAL A 81 17.80 18.64 -26.81
C VAL A 81 18.55 18.35 -28.10
N THR A 82 19.88 18.32 -28.02
CA THR A 82 20.77 17.94 -29.13
C THR A 82 21.91 17.08 -28.57
N PRO A 83 22.70 16.38 -29.41
CA PRO A 83 23.86 15.66 -28.90
C PRO A 83 24.89 16.56 -28.21
N GLY A 84 25.02 17.82 -28.65
CA GLY A 84 25.92 18.82 -28.06
C GLY A 84 25.39 19.49 -26.78
N ASP A 85 24.07 19.49 -26.58
CA ASP A 85 23.39 19.97 -25.36
C ASP A 85 22.29 18.97 -24.98
N ALA A 86 22.71 17.79 -24.52
CA ALA A 86 21.79 16.69 -24.24
C ALA A 86 21.03 16.86 -22.93
N LYS A 87 21.43 17.81 -22.06
CA LYS A 87 20.80 18.08 -20.76
C LYS A 87 20.61 16.83 -19.89
N GLY A 88 21.56 15.91 -20.00
CA GLY A 88 21.54 14.61 -19.32
C GLY A 88 20.72 13.53 -20.01
N VAL A 89 19.86 13.85 -21.00
CA VAL A 89 19.11 12.87 -21.81
C VAL A 89 20.09 11.95 -22.54
N ARG A 90 19.77 10.65 -22.58
CA ARG A 90 20.62 9.63 -23.20
C ARG A 90 19.82 8.75 -24.15
N GLY A 91 20.46 8.33 -25.23
CA GLY A 91 19.84 7.56 -26.30
C GLY A 91 19.07 8.45 -27.24
N PHE A 92 18.94 8.01 -28.48
CA PHE A 92 18.14 8.69 -29.49
C PHE A 92 16.65 8.69 -29.08
N ALA A 93 15.93 9.70 -29.55
CA ALA A 93 14.57 9.99 -29.14
C ALA A 93 13.55 9.27 -30.06
N HIS A 94 12.62 8.55 -29.44
CA HIS A 94 11.55 7.83 -30.14
C HIS A 94 10.22 8.60 -30.13
N VAL A 95 9.85 9.17 -28.99
CA VAL A 95 8.53 9.77 -28.77
C VAL A 95 8.61 10.94 -27.80
N ILE A 96 7.84 11.99 -28.07
CA ILE A 96 7.62 13.12 -27.15
C ILE A 96 6.12 13.27 -26.90
N LYS A 97 5.73 13.42 -25.63
CA LYS A 97 4.36 13.71 -25.22
C LYS A 97 4.29 14.91 -24.31
N GLU A 98 3.33 15.79 -24.58
CA GLU A 98 2.96 16.90 -23.70
C GLU A 98 1.86 16.44 -22.75
N ASP A 99 1.94 16.86 -21.48
CA ASP A 99 0.91 16.57 -20.51
C ASP A 99 -0.45 17.17 -20.90
N LEU A 100 -1.52 16.48 -20.53
CA LEU A 100 -2.87 16.86 -20.90
C LEU A 100 -3.42 18.08 -20.15
N GLU A 101 -2.87 18.42 -18.99
CA GLU A 101 -3.40 19.44 -18.07
C GLU A 101 -2.40 20.55 -17.74
N SER A 102 -1.12 20.22 -17.64
CA SER A 102 -0.05 21.13 -17.21
C SER A 102 0.90 21.48 -18.36
N PRO A 103 0.79 22.69 -18.94
CA PRO A 103 1.72 23.16 -19.96
C PRO A 103 3.17 23.08 -19.46
N GLY A 104 4.07 22.59 -20.32
CA GLY A 104 5.49 22.48 -20.00
C GLY A 104 5.90 21.21 -19.24
N VAL A 105 4.94 20.40 -18.78
CA VAL A 105 5.25 19.01 -18.38
C VAL A 105 5.35 18.15 -19.62
N LEU A 106 6.55 17.61 -19.88
CA LEU A 106 6.86 16.84 -21.08
C LEU A 106 7.45 15.48 -20.72
N PHE A 107 7.11 14.47 -21.52
CA PHE A 107 7.57 13.09 -21.40
C PHE A 107 8.30 12.69 -22.67
N LEU A 108 9.60 12.41 -22.57
CA LEU A 108 10.45 12.02 -23.69
C LEU A 108 10.85 10.55 -23.54
N GLY A 109 10.38 9.72 -24.45
CA GLY A 109 10.79 8.33 -24.59
C GLY A 109 12.03 8.22 -25.47
N THR A 110 13.06 7.57 -24.94
CA THR A 110 14.35 7.37 -25.61
C THR A 110 14.70 5.89 -25.65
N GLU A 111 15.76 5.54 -26.38
CA GLU A 111 16.33 4.18 -26.36
C GLU A 111 16.70 3.70 -24.94
N PHE A 112 17.00 4.62 -24.01
CA PHE A 112 17.45 4.30 -22.66
C PHE A 112 16.49 4.75 -21.54
N GLY A 113 15.20 4.81 -21.85
CA GLY A 113 14.12 4.98 -20.88
C GLY A 113 13.32 6.26 -21.05
N LEU A 114 12.57 6.59 -20.00
CA LEU A 114 11.70 7.76 -19.92
C LEU A 114 12.42 8.93 -19.25
N TRP A 115 12.26 10.12 -19.84
CA TRP A 115 12.72 11.40 -19.31
C TRP A 115 11.52 12.32 -19.10
N VAL A 116 11.57 13.09 -18.00
CA VAL A 116 10.50 14.02 -17.62
C VAL A 116 11.08 15.43 -17.51
N SER A 117 10.37 16.38 -18.10
CA SER A 117 10.58 17.82 -17.91
C SER A 117 9.35 18.40 -17.24
N ILE A 118 9.53 19.41 -16.40
CA ILE A 118 8.45 20.19 -15.78
C ILE A 118 8.50 21.68 -16.16
N ASP A 119 9.40 22.07 -17.06
CA ASP A 119 9.70 23.47 -17.40
C ASP A 119 9.80 23.73 -18.91
N GLY A 120 9.04 22.95 -19.70
CA GLY A 120 8.95 23.10 -21.16
C GLY A 120 10.16 22.57 -21.92
N GLY A 121 10.92 21.65 -21.33
CA GLY A 121 12.07 20.98 -21.94
C GLY A 121 13.40 21.67 -21.67
N ARG A 122 13.44 22.67 -20.77
CA ARG A 122 14.67 23.36 -20.39
C ARG A 122 15.55 22.49 -19.50
N ASN A 123 14.95 21.64 -18.67
CA ASN A 123 15.64 20.65 -17.84
C ASN A 123 14.95 19.30 -17.90
N TRP A 124 15.75 18.22 -17.83
CA TRP A 124 15.25 16.84 -17.90
C TRP A 124 15.76 16.00 -16.74
N ALA A 125 14.88 15.12 -16.24
CA ALA A 125 15.22 14.12 -15.25
C ALA A 125 14.83 12.72 -15.76
N ALA A 126 15.73 11.75 -15.60
CA ALA A 126 15.41 10.36 -15.90
C ALA A 126 14.38 9.83 -14.90
N PHE A 127 13.32 9.19 -15.39
CA PHE A 127 12.40 8.45 -14.55
C PHE A 127 13.05 7.17 -14.04
N ARG A 128 13.06 7.00 -12.71
CA ARG A 128 13.65 5.84 -12.01
C ARG A 128 12.68 5.20 -11.02
N GLY A 129 11.39 5.56 -11.08
CA GLY A 129 10.36 4.99 -10.22
C GLY A 129 10.11 3.51 -10.53
N GLY A 130 9.66 2.74 -9.53
CA GLY A 130 9.23 1.35 -9.73
C GLY A 130 10.27 0.39 -10.31
N HIS A 131 11.56 0.69 -10.16
CA HIS A 131 12.65 -0.06 -10.82
C HIS A 131 12.55 -0.08 -12.35
N PHE A 132 12.00 0.98 -12.95
CA PHE A 132 11.88 1.10 -14.40
C PHE A 132 13.25 0.89 -15.08
N PRO A 133 13.40 -0.13 -15.95
CA PRO A 133 14.68 -0.49 -16.53
C PRO A 133 15.13 0.53 -17.60
N ALA A 134 16.41 0.48 -17.97
CA ALA A 134 16.88 1.14 -19.18
C ALA A 134 16.37 0.35 -20.39
N VAL A 135 15.23 0.75 -20.93
CA VAL A 135 14.55 0.13 -22.07
C VAL A 135 14.04 1.20 -23.02
N ALA A 136 13.98 0.89 -24.31
CA ALA A 136 13.42 1.81 -25.29
C ALA A 136 11.93 2.05 -25.01
N VAL A 137 11.55 3.31 -24.85
CA VAL A 137 10.16 3.77 -24.75
C VAL A 137 9.78 4.29 -26.12
N ARG A 138 8.92 3.56 -26.83
CA ARG A 138 8.54 3.86 -28.22
C ARG A 138 7.21 4.57 -28.36
N ASP A 139 6.35 4.45 -27.37
CA ASP A 139 5.07 5.17 -27.35
C ASP A 139 4.68 5.55 -25.92
N ILE A 140 3.92 6.62 -25.80
CA ILE A 140 3.46 7.17 -24.53
C ILE A 140 2.00 7.62 -24.71
N ALA A 141 1.13 7.16 -23.81
CA ALA A 141 -0.25 7.63 -23.70
C ALA A 141 -0.53 8.11 -22.28
N ILE A 142 -1.35 9.15 -22.15
CA ILE A 142 -1.82 9.65 -20.85
C ILE A 142 -3.29 9.28 -20.72
N GLN A 143 -3.62 8.51 -19.69
CA GLN A 143 -5.00 8.15 -19.36
C GLN A 143 -5.62 9.33 -18.56
N PRO A 144 -6.62 10.06 -19.10
CA PRO A 144 -7.06 11.32 -18.51
C PRO A 144 -7.85 11.18 -17.20
N ARG A 145 -8.53 10.05 -16.99
CA ARG A 145 -9.42 9.83 -15.84
C ARG A 145 -8.62 9.56 -14.56
N ASP A 146 -7.59 8.73 -14.67
CA ASP A 146 -6.83 8.21 -13.53
C ASP A 146 -5.47 8.92 -13.37
N ASN A 147 -5.11 9.76 -14.35
CA ASN A 147 -3.83 10.45 -14.48
C ASN A 147 -2.64 9.50 -14.59
N ASP A 148 -2.81 8.38 -15.28
CA ASP A 148 -1.74 7.39 -15.42
C ASP A 148 -0.99 7.59 -16.75
N LEU A 149 0.33 7.41 -16.71
CA LEU A 149 1.19 7.46 -17.90
C LEU A 149 1.50 6.03 -18.36
N VAL A 150 0.99 5.66 -19.52
CA VAL A 150 1.14 4.34 -20.13
C VAL A 150 2.30 4.39 -21.12
N LEU A 151 3.27 3.50 -20.96
CA LEU A 151 4.49 3.44 -21.74
C LEU A 151 4.50 2.15 -22.58
N GLY A 152 4.58 2.29 -23.89
CA GLY A 152 4.88 1.21 -24.82
C GLY A 152 6.38 1.00 -24.92
N THR A 153 6.89 -0.12 -24.40
CA THR A 153 8.33 -0.41 -24.39
C THR A 153 8.72 -1.48 -25.39
N HIS A 154 9.96 -1.42 -25.89
CA HIS A 154 10.51 -2.47 -26.74
C HIS A 154 11.04 -3.64 -25.88
N GLY A 155 10.43 -4.82 -25.99
CA GLY A 155 10.87 -6.04 -25.32
C GLY A 155 10.48 -6.18 -23.83
N ARG A 156 9.72 -5.23 -23.27
CA ARG A 156 9.23 -5.27 -21.87
C ARG A 156 7.72 -4.97 -21.73
N GLY A 157 6.98 -4.91 -22.85
CA GLY A 157 5.52 -4.75 -22.86
C GLY A 157 5.06 -3.35 -22.44
N ILE A 158 3.97 -3.30 -21.68
CA ILE A 158 3.36 -2.06 -21.17
C ILE A 158 3.82 -1.79 -19.75
N TRP A 159 4.24 -0.55 -19.48
CA TRP A 159 4.50 -0.05 -18.14
C TRP A 159 3.53 1.08 -17.83
N ILE A 160 3.01 1.11 -16.60
CA ILE A 160 2.11 2.17 -16.14
C ILE A 160 2.80 2.90 -15.00
N VAL A 161 2.98 4.22 -15.15
CA VAL A 161 3.31 5.10 -14.03
C VAL A 161 1.99 5.60 -13.47
N ASP A 162 1.56 5.00 -12.36
CA ASP A 162 0.34 5.41 -11.67
C ASP A 162 0.43 6.87 -11.22
N ASP A 163 -0.62 7.64 -11.47
CA ASP A 163 -0.82 9.00 -10.99
C ASP A 163 0.36 9.97 -11.25
N ILE A 164 0.35 10.69 -12.36
CA ILE A 164 1.32 11.74 -12.67
C ILE A 164 0.99 13.10 -12.03
N THR A 165 -0.08 13.21 -11.24
CA THR A 165 -0.44 14.45 -10.53
C THR A 165 0.73 15.02 -9.71
N PRO A 166 1.54 14.21 -9.00
CA PRO A 166 2.69 14.74 -8.30
C PRO A 166 3.78 15.34 -9.20
N LEU A 167 3.89 14.89 -10.47
CA LEU A 167 4.82 15.49 -11.43
C LEU A 167 4.33 16.87 -11.89
N ARG A 168 3.01 17.00 -12.09
CA ARG A 168 2.34 18.28 -12.41
C ARG A 168 2.47 19.30 -11.28
N ALA A 169 2.44 18.83 -10.04
CA ALA A 169 2.55 19.67 -8.85
C ALA A 169 4.00 20.12 -8.54
N LEU A 170 5.01 19.61 -9.24
CA LEU A 170 6.39 20.07 -9.05
C LEU A 170 6.55 21.50 -9.59
N SER A 171 7.28 22.33 -8.83
CA SER A 171 7.62 23.70 -9.21
C SER A 171 9.02 24.04 -8.73
N ALA A 172 9.62 25.11 -9.28
CA ALA A 172 10.92 25.59 -8.82
C ALA A 172 10.91 25.93 -7.31
N ASP A 173 9.81 26.52 -6.81
CA ASP A 173 9.62 26.78 -5.38
C ASP A 173 9.64 25.47 -4.58
N LEU A 174 8.83 24.48 -4.96
CA LEU A 174 8.75 23.20 -4.25
C LEU A 174 10.10 22.47 -4.24
N LEU A 175 10.80 22.46 -5.37
CA LEU A 175 12.12 21.82 -5.51
C LEU A 175 13.23 22.53 -4.71
N SER A 176 13.04 23.81 -4.36
CA SER A 176 13.99 24.54 -3.50
C SER A 176 13.88 24.16 -2.02
N ARG A 177 12.73 23.61 -1.60
CA ARG A 177 12.45 23.22 -0.20
C ARG A 177 13.21 21.94 0.17
N GLU A 178 13.71 21.88 1.40
CA GLU A 178 14.43 20.69 1.90
C GLU A 178 13.59 19.40 1.86
N ALA A 179 12.31 19.51 2.20
CA ALA A 179 11.31 18.49 1.99
C ALA A 179 9.90 19.12 1.89
N ALA A 180 9.02 18.55 1.09
CA ALA A 180 7.65 19.04 0.95
C ALA A 180 6.70 17.91 0.59
N PHE A 181 5.50 17.90 1.15
CA PHE A 181 4.43 17.07 0.61
C PHE A 181 4.06 17.57 -0.79
N VAL A 182 3.73 16.64 -1.66
CA VAL A 182 3.37 16.91 -3.05
C VAL A 182 1.97 16.42 -3.27
N GLN A 183 1.13 17.27 -3.86
CA GLN A 183 -0.25 16.92 -4.13
C GLN A 183 -0.32 15.69 -5.04
N ALA A 184 -1.17 14.74 -4.66
CA ALA A 184 -1.47 13.53 -5.42
C ALA A 184 -2.96 13.52 -5.77
N ARG A 185 -3.40 12.54 -6.56
CA ARG A 185 -4.84 12.37 -6.82
C ARG A 185 -5.61 12.10 -5.52
N PRO A 186 -6.90 12.48 -5.45
CA PRO A 186 -7.75 12.18 -4.29
C PRO A 186 -7.73 10.69 -3.93
N VAL A 187 -7.64 10.38 -2.63
CA VAL A 187 -7.58 9.01 -2.14
C VAL A 187 -9.00 8.46 -2.05
N GLN A 188 -9.20 7.24 -2.56
CA GLN A 188 -10.47 6.52 -2.44
C GLN A 188 -10.22 5.13 -1.87
N GLN A 189 -11.08 4.70 -0.95
CA GLN A 189 -11.14 3.30 -0.54
C GLN A 189 -11.80 2.49 -1.65
N ARG A 190 -11.03 1.65 -2.32
CA ARG A 190 -11.53 0.93 -3.50
C ARG A 190 -12.25 -0.35 -3.11
N ILE A 191 -13.30 -0.65 -3.86
CA ILE A 191 -13.99 -1.94 -3.81
C ILE A 191 -13.22 -2.89 -4.73
N SER A 192 -12.76 -4.03 -4.21
CA SER A 192 -12.12 -5.04 -5.06
C SER A 192 -13.12 -5.55 -6.09
N GLY A 193 -12.72 -5.57 -7.37
CA GLY A 193 -13.53 -6.12 -8.45
C GLY A 193 -13.05 -7.52 -8.82
N PRO A 194 -13.94 -8.47 -9.16
CA PRO A 194 -13.52 -9.74 -9.71
C PRO A 194 -12.80 -9.52 -11.05
N GLY A 195 -11.63 -10.15 -11.21
CA GLY A 195 -10.97 -10.24 -12.51
C GLY A 195 -11.64 -11.29 -13.39
N GLY A 196 -11.68 -11.04 -14.70
CA GLY A 196 -12.14 -12.04 -15.67
C GLY A 196 -11.13 -13.19 -15.83
N TRP A 197 -11.62 -14.36 -16.23
CA TRP A 197 -10.76 -15.50 -16.56
C TRP A 197 -10.37 -15.43 -18.03
N ALA A 198 -9.26 -14.75 -18.32
CA ALA A 198 -8.69 -14.79 -19.66
C ALA A 198 -8.01 -16.15 -19.89
N ASN A 199 -8.18 -16.73 -21.09
CA ASN A 199 -7.52 -17.97 -21.49
C ASN A 199 -6.48 -17.70 -22.59
N GLY A 200 -5.43 -18.51 -22.63
CA GLY A 200 -4.41 -18.47 -23.68
C GLY A 200 -3.66 -17.13 -23.75
N ALA A 201 -3.50 -16.59 -24.95
CA ALA A 201 -2.74 -15.36 -25.20
C ALA A 201 -3.42 -14.07 -24.69
N ALA A 202 -4.61 -14.15 -24.09
CA ALA A 202 -5.31 -12.99 -23.50
C ALA A 202 -4.93 -12.74 -22.03
N VAL A 203 -4.09 -13.58 -21.42
CA VAL A 203 -3.66 -13.43 -20.02
C VAL A 203 -2.55 -12.39 -19.92
N PHE A 204 -2.94 -11.13 -19.81
CA PHE A 204 -2.05 -10.06 -19.35
C PHE A 204 -2.37 -9.78 -17.89
N VAL A 205 -1.45 -10.12 -16.99
CA VAL A 205 -1.58 -9.86 -15.56
C VAL A 205 -0.56 -8.80 -15.18
N GLY A 206 -1.04 -7.63 -14.76
CA GLY A 206 -0.26 -6.61 -14.09
C GLY A 206 -0.70 -6.52 -12.63
N ASP A 207 0.15 -5.95 -11.78
CA ASP A 207 -0.22 -5.66 -10.41
C ASP A 207 -1.34 -4.61 -10.38
N ASN A 208 -2.28 -4.77 -9.45
CA ASN A 208 -3.24 -3.72 -9.16
C ASN A 208 -2.53 -2.51 -8.53
N PRO A 209 -3.04 -1.29 -8.73
CA PRO A 209 -2.54 -0.13 -8.00
C PRO A 209 -2.70 -0.35 -6.48
N PRO A 210 -1.89 0.33 -5.64
CA PRO A 210 -1.99 0.18 -4.19
C PRO A 210 -3.42 0.41 -3.66
N ASP A 211 -3.89 -0.47 -2.77
CA ASP A 211 -5.20 -0.37 -2.09
C ASP A 211 -5.17 0.60 -0.88
N GLY A 212 -4.14 1.45 -0.81
CA GLY A 212 -3.87 2.35 0.30
C GLY A 212 -3.73 3.81 -0.14
N ALA A 213 -3.71 4.72 0.83
CA ALA A 213 -3.43 6.14 0.60
C ALA A 213 -1.94 6.29 0.23
N VAL A 214 -1.66 6.77 -0.98
CA VAL A 214 -0.28 6.99 -1.46
C VAL A 214 0.15 8.40 -1.07
N ILE A 215 0.94 8.49 -0.01
CA ILE A 215 1.53 9.73 0.45
C ILE A 215 2.76 10.05 -0.41
N THR A 216 2.72 11.17 -1.11
CA THR A 216 3.84 11.63 -1.95
C THR A 216 4.53 12.83 -1.33
N TYR A 217 5.87 12.79 -1.25
CA TYR A 217 6.68 13.91 -0.79
C TYR A 217 8.00 13.99 -1.54
N TYR A 218 8.50 15.20 -1.68
CA TYR A 218 9.80 15.51 -2.24
C TYR A 218 10.85 15.64 -1.13
N GLN A 219 12.06 15.17 -1.40
CA GLN A 219 13.26 15.49 -0.63
C GLN A 219 14.34 16.04 -1.54
N ARG A 220 14.87 17.22 -1.21
CA ARG A 220 15.94 17.85 -1.99
C ARG A 220 17.23 17.05 -1.99
N THR A 221 17.55 16.48 -0.84
CA THR A 221 18.78 15.71 -0.60
C THR A 221 18.45 14.35 -0.01
N ARG A 222 19.38 13.40 -0.12
CA ARG A 222 19.25 12.09 0.52
C ARG A 222 19.36 12.29 2.03
N HIS A 223 18.42 11.73 2.80
CA HIS A 223 18.46 11.79 4.26
C HIS A 223 19.49 10.80 4.80
N LEU A 224 20.53 11.29 5.47
CA LEU A 224 21.63 10.47 6.00
C LEU A 224 21.63 10.38 7.54
N PHE A 225 21.25 11.45 8.23
CA PHE A 225 21.38 11.56 9.70
C PHE A 225 20.13 12.16 10.32
N GLY A 226 19.88 11.83 11.59
CA GLY A 226 18.73 12.33 12.35
C GLY A 226 17.43 11.57 12.07
N LYS A 227 16.39 11.93 12.83
CA LYS A 227 15.06 11.31 12.74
C LYS A 227 14.41 11.66 11.40
N LEU A 228 13.79 10.67 10.77
CA LEU A 228 12.87 10.85 9.65
C LEU A 228 11.72 9.86 9.82
N LYS A 229 10.53 10.37 10.11
CA LYS A 229 9.31 9.56 10.25
C LYS A 229 8.11 10.27 9.63
N LEU A 230 7.13 9.46 9.23
CA LEU A 230 5.81 9.91 8.80
C LEU A 230 4.79 9.35 9.77
N GLU A 231 3.89 10.19 10.27
CA GLU A 231 2.80 9.82 11.16
C GLU A 231 1.48 10.15 10.49
N ILE A 232 0.50 9.26 10.59
CA ILE A 232 -0.87 9.53 10.18
C ILE A 232 -1.66 10.01 11.38
N VAL A 233 -2.33 11.14 11.20
CA VAL A 233 -3.14 11.82 12.21
C VAL A 233 -4.60 11.77 11.78
N ASP A 234 -5.47 11.31 12.69
CA ASP A 234 -6.92 11.24 12.47
C ASP A 234 -7.59 12.62 12.57
N PRO A 235 -8.88 12.76 12.19
CA PRO A 235 -9.61 14.01 12.30
C PRO A 235 -9.66 14.59 13.72
N GLU A 236 -9.53 13.75 14.74
CA GLU A 236 -9.51 14.12 16.16
C GLU A 236 -8.13 14.59 16.66
N GLY A 237 -7.08 14.46 15.84
CA GLY A 237 -5.71 14.88 16.16
C GLY A 237 -4.81 13.80 16.78
N ASN A 238 -5.26 12.55 16.85
CA ASN A 238 -4.48 11.43 17.37
C ASN A 238 -3.58 10.82 16.29
N VAL A 239 -2.38 10.40 16.68
CA VAL A 239 -1.53 9.58 15.81
C VAL A 239 -2.06 8.15 15.78
N ILE A 240 -2.50 7.70 14.59
CA ILE A 240 -3.08 6.37 14.41
C ILE A 240 -2.15 5.39 13.68
N ASP A 241 -1.12 5.88 12.99
CA ASP A 241 -0.10 5.04 12.37
C ASP A 241 1.24 5.77 12.22
N GLU A 242 2.33 5.00 12.14
CA GLU A 242 3.68 5.49 11.82
C GLU A 242 4.21 4.71 10.61
N LEU A 243 4.56 5.43 9.55
CA LEU A 243 5.00 4.88 8.28
C LEU A 243 6.51 5.01 8.10
N PRO A 244 7.16 4.00 7.48
CA PRO A 244 8.58 4.10 7.14
C PRO A 244 8.78 5.16 6.04
N ALA A 245 9.48 6.23 6.39
CA ALA A 245 9.87 7.25 5.44
C ALA A 245 11.09 6.79 4.62
N SER A 246 10.96 6.80 3.30
CA SER A 246 12.10 6.69 2.38
C SER A 246 13.11 7.80 2.61
N LYS A 247 14.40 7.45 2.56
CA LYS A 247 15.52 8.39 2.72
C LYS A 247 16.04 8.93 1.38
N ARG A 248 15.45 8.55 0.25
CA ARG A 248 15.96 8.86 -1.09
C ARG A 248 15.72 10.34 -1.45
N ARG A 249 16.67 10.91 -2.20
CA ARG A 249 16.49 12.20 -2.88
C ARG A 249 15.40 12.08 -3.96
N GLY A 250 14.64 13.14 -4.16
CA GLY A 250 13.60 13.26 -5.18
C GLY A 250 12.21 12.97 -4.63
N LEU A 251 11.30 12.61 -5.52
CA LEU A 251 9.95 12.17 -5.15
C LEU A 251 10.00 10.79 -4.48
N ASN A 252 9.29 10.69 -3.36
CA ASN A 252 9.12 9.48 -2.58
C ASN A 252 7.61 9.21 -2.42
N ARG A 253 7.23 7.95 -2.49
CA ARG A 253 5.85 7.50 -2.28
C ARG A 253 5.84 6.45 -1.18
N VAL A 254 4.95 6.63 -0.21
CA VAL A 254 4.74 5.69 0.90
C VAL A 254 3.25 5.42 0.99
N THR A 255 2.88 4.15 1.04
CA THR A 255 1.47 3.75 1.09
C THR A 255 1.04 3.50 2.54
N TRP A 256 -0.03 4.15 2.96
CA TRP A 256 -0.74 3.82 4.19
C TRP A 256 -1.91 2.89 3.87
N SER A 257 -2.08 1.81 4.64
CA SER A 257 -3.14 0.82 4.42
C SER A 257 -4.56 1.35 4.62
N MET A 258 -4.71 2.54 5.23
CA MET A 258 -6.00 3.11 5.64
C MET A 258 -6.79 2.16 6.56
N ARG A 259 -6.08 1.37 7.37
CA ARG A 259 -6.68 0.42 8.32
C ARG A 259 -6.24 0.77 9.73
N VAL A 260 -7.15 0.55 10.67
CA VAL A 260 -6.74 0.45 12.07
C VAL A 260 -5.88 -0.81 12.26
N LYS A 261 -5.12 -0.85 13.35
CA LYS A 261 -4.33 -2.05 13.67
C LYS A 261 -5.24 -3.28 13.87
N PRO A 262 -4.80 -4.46 13.43
CA PRO A 262 -5.59 -5.68 13.61
C PRO A 262 -5.88 -5.95 15.09
N PRO A 263 -7.00 -6.63 15.41
CA PRO A 263 -7.30 -7.01 16.78
C PRO A 263 -6.24 -7.97 17.32
N ARG A 264 -6.08 -7.97 18.65
CA ARG A 264 -5.36 -9.05 19.32
C ARG A 264 -6.30 -10.26 19.38
N VAL A 265 -5.88 -11.40 18.84
CA VAL A 265 -6.67 -12.63 18.79
C VAL A 265 -6.08 -13.69 19.73
N PRO A 266 -6.91 -14.49 20.45
CA PRO A 266 -6.42 -15.60 21.26
C PRO A 266 -5.59 -16.60 20.43
N PRO A 267 -4.46 -17.11 20.96
CA PRO A 267 -3.70 -18.14 20.29
C PRO A 267 -4.50 -19.45 20.23
N ALA A 268 -4.57 -20.03 19.03
CA ALA A 268 -5.27 -21.29 18.76
C ALA A 268 -4.45 -22.15 17.77
N VAL A 269 -4.88 -23.40 17.56
CA VAL A 269 -4.26 -24.29 16.56
C VAL A 269 -4.57 -23.85 15.11
N GLN A 270 -5.61 -23.04 14.91
CA GLN A 270 -5.99 -22.50 13.60
C GLN A 270 -5.79 -20.98 13.50
N LEU A 271 -5.54 -20.48 12.29
CA LEU A 271 -5.42 -19.04 12.02
C LEU A 271 -6.82 -18.41 11.96
N ALA A 272 -6.99 -17.26 12.64
CA ALA A 272 -8.14 -16.38 12.48
C ALA A 272 -7.80 -15.45 11.33
N TYR A 273 -8.33 -15.74 10.15
CA TYR A 273 -7.94 -15.05 8.93
C TYR A 273 -8.42 -13.61 8.95
N ALA A 274 -9.68 -13.37 9.34
CA ALA A 274 -10.24 -12.03 9.36
C ALA A 274 -9.54 -11.17 10.44
N GLY A 275 -9.26 -11.75 11.61
CA GLY A 275 -8.51 -11.12 12.69
C GLY A 275 -7.06 -10.74 12.36
N THR A 276 -6.52 -11.13 11.21
CA THR A 276 -5.20 -10.64 10.74
C THR A 276 -5.21 -9.21 10.21
N GLN A 277 -6.39 -8.61 10.01
CA GLN A 277 -6.56 -7.26 9.47
C GLN A 277 -7.50 -6.43 10.36
N GLY A 278 -7.24 -5.13 10.47
CA GLY A 278 -8.19 -4.19 11.09
C GLY A 278 -9.22 -3.66 10.08
N PRO A 279 -10.36 -3.11 10.55
CA PRO A 279 -11.26 -2.39 9.67
C PRO A 279 -10.56 -1.23 8.98
N ARG A 280 -11.01 -0.92 7.76
CA ARG A 280 -10.64 0.35 7.14
C ARG A 280 -11.17 1.50 7.98
N VAL A 281 -10.37 2.56 8.08
CA VAL A 281 -10.75 3.81 8.75
C VAL A 281 -11.94 4.44 8.04
N LEU A 282 -12.67 5.32 8.72
CA LEU A 282 -13.78 6.02 8.10
C LEU A 282 -13.29 7.03 7.05
N PRO A 283 -14.02 7.24 5.94
CA PRO A 283 -13.80 8.37 5.05
C PRO A 283 -13.82 9.70 5.81
N GLY A 284 -12.97 10.64 5.41
CA GLY A 284 -12.82 11.94 6.05
C GLY A 284 -11.45 12.58 5.81
N THR A 285 -11.22 13.71 6.49
CA THR A 285 -9.97 14.48 6.39
C THR A 285 -8.93 13.95 7.38
N TYR A 286 -7.85 13.38 6.86
CA TYR A 286 -6.69 12.97 7.65
C TYR A 286 -5.53 13.92 7.41
N ALA A 287 -4.53 13.85 8.29
CA ALA A 287 -3.26 14.53 8.07
C ALA A 287 -2.10 13.54 8.09
N VAL A 288 -1.06 13.85 7.33
CA VAL A 288 0.23 13.21 7.42
C VAL A 288 1.25 14.20 7.96
N ARG A 289 1.94 13.82 9.03
CA ARG A 289 2.96 14.61 9.69
C ARG A 289 4.33 14.01 9.44
N MET A 290 5.21 14.78 8.82
CA MET A 290 6.61 14.43 8.63
C MET A 290 7.45 15.10 9.71
N THR A 291 8.26 14.31 10.42
CA THR A 291 9.33 14.83 11.28
C THR A 291 10.67 14.54 10.62
N LYS A 292 11.46 15.58 10.30
CA LYS A 292 12.82 15.47 9.73
C LYS A 292 13.79 16.31 10.56
N GLY A 293 14.56 15.66 11.44
CA GLY A 293 15.30 16.38 12.48
C GLY A 293 14.33 17.08 13.42
N ASP A 294 14.46 18.40 13.53
CA ASP A 294 13.57 19.26 14.32
C ASP A 294 12.45 19.91 13.48
N ASP A 295 12.50 19.76 12.14
CA ASP A 295 11.48 20.27 11.23
C ASP A 295 10.27 19.34 11.21
N VAL A 296 9.10 19.89 11.53
CA VAL A 296 7.82 19.19 11.53
C VAL A 296 6.91 19.85 10.50
N ARG A 297 6.46 19.05 9.54
CA ARG A 297 5.55 19.50 8.48
C ARG A 297 4.33 18.62 8.45
N GLU A 298 3.20 19.21 8.14
CA GLU A 298 1.94 18.49 8.03
C GLU A 298 1.25 18.81 6.71
N ALA A 299 0.57 17.82 6.14
CA ALA A 299 -0.32 18.02 5.00
C ALA A 299 -1.61 17.23 5.22
N LYS A 300 -2.74 17.84 4.86
CA LYS A 300 -4.05 17.19 4.91
C LYS A 300 -4.33 16.46 3.61
N PHE A 301 -5.07 15.36 3.70
CA PHE A 301 -5.58 14.61 2.56
C PHE A 301 -6.96 14.02 2.89
N GLU A 302 -7.80 13.91 1.87
CA GLU A 302 -9.15 13.37 1.99
C GLU A 302 -9.18 11.90 1.62
N ILE A 303 -9.85 11.08 2.44
CA ILE A 303 -10.24 9.72 2.09
C ILE A 303 -11.72 9.74 1.71
N GLY A 304 -12.01 9.41 0.45
CA GLY A 304 -13.37 9.26 -0.06
C GLY A 304 -13.82 7.80 -0.22
N LEU A 305 -15.12 7.63 -0.44
CA LEU A 305 -15.71 6.36 -0.89
C LEU A 305 -15.30 6.03 -2.33
N ASP A 306 -15.35 4.75 -2.70
CA ASP A 306 -15.30 4.34 -4.11
C ASP A 306 -16.47 4.96 -4.86
N ARG A 307 -16.25 5.50 -6.05
CA ARG A 307 -17.30 6.02 -6.93
C ARG A 307 -18.41 5.01 -7.29
N ARG A 308 -18.14 3.70 -7.12
CA ARG A 308 -19.09 2.60 -7.35
C ARG A 308 -19.87 2.20 -6.11
N ALA A 309 -19.58 2.80 -4.94
CA ALA A 309 -20.28 2.48 -3.71
C ALA A 309 -21.76 2.84 -3.83
N ASP A 310 -22.62 1.91 -3.44
CA ASP A 310 -24.08 2.05 -3.38
C ASP A 310 -24.58 2.30 -1.94
N TYR A 311 -23.66 2.43 -0.99
CA TYR A 311 -23.91 2.69 0.43
C TYR A 311 -23.45 4.10 0.85
N THR A 312 -24.04 4.61 1.91
CA THR A 312 -23.77 5.96 2.44
C THR A 312 -22.64 5.98 3.47
N LEU A 313 -22.18 7.18 3.85
CA LEU A 313 -21.26 7.34 4.98
C LEU A 313 -21.88 6.89 6.31
N THR A 314 -23.20 7.01 6.46
CA THR A 314 -23.93 6.50 7.63
C THR A 314 -23.84 4.98 7.71
N ASP A 315 -24.07 4.30 6.58
CA ASP A 315 -23.95 2.84 6.46
C ASP A 315 -22.52 2.40 6.76
N ARG A 316 -21.55 3.11 6.19
CA ARG A 316 -20.12 2.88 6.41
C ARG A 316 -19.72 3.03 7.88
N LYS A 317 -20.31 4.01 8.58
CA LYS A 317 -20.13 4.21 10.02
C LYS A 317 -20.73 3.05 10.82
N ALA A 318 -21.95 2.63 10.50
CA ALA A 318 -22.58 1.49 11.18
C ALA A 318 -21.75 0.20 11.01
N GLN A 319 -21.19 -0.03 9.82
CA GLN A 319 -20.29 -1.14 9.55
C GLN A 319 -19.00 -1.06 10.37
N HIS A 320 -18.37 0.12 10.40
CA HIS A 320 -17.14 0.33 11.17
C HIS A 320 -17.37 0.11 12.66
N ASP A 321 -18.46 0.67 13.21
CA ASP A 321 -18.82 0.53 14.62
C ASP A 321 -19.06 -0.95 14.98
N ALA A 322 -19.75 -1.70 14.11
CA ALA A 322 -19.97 -3.14 14.27
C ALA A 322 -18.65 -3.93 14.21
N ALA A 323 -17.78 -3.64 13.24
CA ALA A 323 -16.46 -4.26 13.13
C ALA A 323 -15.60 -3.96 14.36
N MET A 324 -15.66 -2.73 14.89
CA MET A 324 -14.92 -2.33 16.09
C MET A 324 -15.46 -2.97 17.38
N ARG A 325 -16.75 -3.32 17.46
CA ARG A 325 -17.27 -4.16 18.55
C ARG A 325 -16.65 -5.55 18.53
N VAL A 326 -16.61 -6.19 17.36
CA VAL A 326 -16.00 -7.53 17.21
C VAL A 326 -14.47 -7.48 17.40
N HIS A 327 -13.81 -6.40 16.95
CA HIS A 327 -12.39 -6.14 17.24
C HIS A 327 -12.10 -6.11 18.74
N ARG A 328 -12.95 -5.41 19.51
CA ARG A 328 -12.85 -5.36 20.98
C ARG A 328 -13.12 -6.72 21.60
N LEU A 329 -14.11 -7.45 21.11
CA LEU A 329 -14.45 -8.81 21.57
C LEU A 329 -13.24 -9.75 21.46
N PHE A 330 -12.51 -9.74 20.35
CA PHE A 330 -11.24 -10.49 20.23
C PHE A 330 -10.21 -10.09 21.29
N GLY A 331 -10.10 -8.79 21.59
CA GLY A 331 -9.24 -8.28 22.65
C GLY A 331 -9.64 -8.81 24.03
N GLU A 332 -10.93 -8.85 24.32
CA GLU A 332 -11.49 -9.36 25.58
C GLU A 332 -11.31 -10.88 25.70
N GLU A 333 -11.56 -11.64 24.62
CA GLU A 333 -11.24 -13.07 24.55
C GLU A 333 -9.75 -13.32 24.84
N SER A 334 -8.87 -12.49 24.28
CA SER A 334 -7.43 -12.59 24.47
C SER A 334 -7.01 -12.31 25.91
N ALA A 335 -7.60 -11.29 26.53
CA ALA A 335 -7.35 -10.94 27.93
C ALA A 335 -7.82 -12.07 28.88
N LEU A 336 -8.97 -12.69 28.59
CA LEU A 336 -9.44 -13.85 29.35
C LEU A 336 -8.52 -15.06 29.15
N MET A 337 -8.11 -15.34 27.91
CA MET A 337 -7.18 -16.42 27.59
C MET A 337 -5.85 -16.26 28.34
N ASP A 338 -5.29 -15.05 28.40
CA ASP A 338 -4.06 -14.79 29.14
C ASP A 338 -4.20 -15.13 30.64
N ARG A 339 -5.33 -14.74 31.26
CA ARG A 339 -5.63 -15.06 32.66
C ARG A 339 -5.75 -16.57 32.89
N ILE A 340 -6.47 -17.26 32.00
CA ILE A 340 -6.60 -18.72 32.03
C ILE A 340 -5.22 -19.38 31.94
N LEU A 341 -4.39 -19.00 30.97
CA LEU A 341 -3.06 -19.58 30.77
C LEU A 341 -2.12 -19.28 31.94
N ALA A 342 -2.20 -18.10 32.55
CA ALA A 342 -1.42 -17.76 33.73
C ALA A 342 -1.79 -18.65 34.93
N VAL A 343 -3.09 -18.86 35.19
CA VAL A 343 -3.55 -19.75 36.27
C VAL A 343 -3.09 -21.19 36.01
N ARG A 344 -3.22 -21.69 34.78
CA ARG A 344 -2.75 -23.03 34.42
C ARG A 344 -1.25 -23.20 34.58
N ALA A 345 -0.46 -22.20 34.21
CA ALA A 345 0.98 -22.20 34.45
C ALA A 345 1.30 -22.26 35.95
N GLY A 346 0.56 -21.52 36.77
CA GLY A 346 0.64 -21.59 38.23
C GLY A 346 0.30 -22.99 38.76
N LEU A 347 -0.84 -23.55 38.34
CA LEU A 347 -1.28 -24.90 38.71
C LEU A 347 -0.24 -25.95 38.35
N ALA A 348 0.29 -25.94 37.13
CA ALA A 348 1.33 -26.86 36.69
C ALA A 348 2.59 -26.78 37.58
N GLN A 349 3.09 -25.57 37.83
CA GLN A 349 4.27 -25.37 38.70
C GLN A 349 4.04 -25.89 40.13
N ARG A 350 2.85 -25.66 40.69
CA ARG A 350 2.52 -26.11 42.05
C ARG A 350 2.22 -27.62 42.09
N GLY A 351 1.71 -28.19 41.00
CA GLY A 351 1.46 -29.63 40.87
C GLY A 351 2.73 -30.46 40.98
N GLU A 352 3.81 -29.99 40.35
CA GLU A 352 5.14 -30.63 40.46
C GLU A 352 5.77 -30.44 41.85
N ALA A 353 5.47 -29.33 42.53
CA ALA A 353 6.08 -28.99 43.83
C ALA A 353 5.30 -29.50 45.06
N ALA A 354 4.02 -29.88 44.90
CA ALA A 354 3.14 -30.30 45.99
C ALA A 354 3.60 -31.61 46.64
N LYS A 355 3.72 -31.60 47.97
CA LYS A 355 4.32 -32.66 48.78
C LYS A 355 3.39 -33.85 48.99
N ASP A 356 2.08 -33.63 49.03
CA ASP A 356 1.08 -34.67 49.28
C ASP A 356 0.22 -34.99 48.05
N ALA A 357 -0.31 -36.22 48.02
CA ALA A 357 -1.12 -36.70 46.90
C ALA A 357 -2.49 -36.02 46.81
N GLY A 358 -3.06 -35.57 47.93
CA GLY A 358 -4.36 -34.91 47.98
C GLY A 358 -4.31 -33.53 47.31
N THR A 359 -3.30 -32.72 47.63
CA THR A 359 -3.09 -31.42 46.99
C THR A 359 -2.78 -31.57 45.50
N ARG A 360 -1.95 -32.54 45.12
CA ARG A 360 -1.71 -32.86 43.70
C ARG A 360 -2.99 -33.21 42.95
N ALA A 361 -3.87 -34.03 43.55
CA ALA A 361 -5.16 -34.38 42.94
C ALA A 361 -6.08 -33.15 42.80
N ARG A 362 -6.13 -32.27 43.80
CA ARG A 362 -6.92 -31.03 43.75
C ARG A 362 -6.40 -30.06 42.68
N ILE A 363 -5.08 -29.92 42.54
CA ILE A 363 -4.46 -29.12 41.46
C ILE A 363 -4.84 -29.67 40.09
N ALA A 364 -4.71 -30.99 39.88
CA ALA A 364 -5.04 -31.62 38.62
C ALA A 364 -6.54 -31.47 38.28
N ALA A 365 -7.42 -31.59 39.27
CA ALA A 365 -8.86 -31.38 39.10
C ALA A 365 -9.17 -29.94 38.68
N LEU A 366 -8.57 -28.95 39.35
CA LEU A 366 -8.76 -27.54 39.00
C LEU A 366 -8.16 -27.21 37.62
N ASP A 367 -6.97 -27.73 37.26
CA ASP A 367 -6.40 -27.52 35.92
C ASP A 367 -7.31 -28.10 34.83
N ALA A 368 -7.90 -29.28 35.06
CA ALA A 368 -8.85 -29.88 34.13
C ALA A 368 -10.12 -29.02 33.94
N GLN A 369 -10.66 -28.45 35.03
CA GLN A 369 -11.81 -27.53 34.96
C GLN A 369 -11.44 -26.23 34.23
N VAL A 370 -10.28 -25.66 34.52
CA VAL A 370 -9.78 -24.44 33.84
C VAL A 370 -9.50 -24.71 32.36
N ASP A 371 -8.97 -25.88 32.00
CA ASP A 371 -8.78 -26.29 30.61
C ASP A 371 -10.11 -26.51 29.88
N ALA A 372 -11.14 -27.00 30.56
CA ALA A 372 -12.48 -27.10 29.98
C ALA A 372 -13.04 -25.72 29.62
N VAL A 373 -12.85 -24.70 30.46
CA VAL A 373 -13.18 -23.31 30.15
C VAL A 373 -12.35 -22.80 28.97
N ARG A 374 -11.03 -23.02 28.96
CA ARG A 374 -10.13 -22.64 27.85
C ARG A 374 -10.63 -23.18 26.51
N LYS A 375 -11.06 -24.44 26.50
CA LYS A 375 -11.59 -25.15 25.31
C LYS A 375 -12.91 -24.57 24.80
N ARG A 376 -13.63 -23.75 25.57
CA ARG A 376 -14.81 -23.00 25.07
C ARG A 376 -14.42 -21.77 24.25
N ILE A 377 -13.22 -21.22 24.45
CA ILE A 377 -12.75 -20.01 23.76
C ILE A 377 -12.14 -20.36 22.41
N VAL A 378 -11.24 -21.34 22.36
CA VAL A 378 -10.44 -21.67 21.16
C VAL A 378 -10.50 -23.14 20.78
N ALA A 379 -10.50 -23.40 19.47
CA ALA A 379 -10.33 -24.74 18.92
C ALA A 379 -9.03 -25.42 19.41
N THR A 380 -9.10 -26.73 19.67
CA THR A 380 -7.94 -27.52 20.12
C THR A 380 -7.47 -28.57 19.13
N LYS A 381 -8.28 -28.87 18.11
CA LYS A 381 -7.93 -29.82 17.04
C LYS A 381 -7.76 -29.13 15.69
N GLU A 382 -6.79 -29.62 14.93
CA GLU A 382 -6.61 -29.24 13.53
C GLU A 382 -7.70 -29.89 12.66
N GLY A 383 -8.09 -29.18 11.61
CA GLY A 383 -9.16 -29.59 10.67
C GLY A 383 -9.48 -28.52 9.62
N GLY A 384 -8.94 -27.31 9.81
CA GLY A 384 -9.14 -26.19 8.88
C GLY A 384 -10.60 -25.77 8.83
N ALA A 385 -10.98 -25.03 7.80
CA ALA A 385 -12.32 -24.45 7.65
C ALA A 385 -13.44 -25.49 7.40
N ILE A 386 -13.14 -26.79 7.28
CA ILE A 386 -14.11 -27.82 6.90
C ILE A 386 -14.34 -28.84 8.02
N THR A 387 -13.27 -29.32 8.67
CA THR A 387 -13.38 -30.35 9.74
C THR A 387 -12.86 -29.87 11.09
N GLY A 388 -12.54 -28.57 11.20
CA GLY A 388 -12.06 -27.95 12.41
C GLY A 388 -13.12 -27.87 13.51
N GLU A 389 -12.69 -27.89 14.77
CA GLU A 389 -13.54 -27.48 15.89
C GLU A 389 -13.82 -25.98 15.77
N GLU A 390 -15.07 -25.58 15.98
CA GLU A 390 -15.46 -24.17 16.12
C GLU A 390 -15.77 -23.85 17.58
N ARG A 391 -15.16 -22.79 18.08
CA ARG A 391 -15.40 -22.22 19.41
C ARG A 391 -15.72 -20.73 19.28
N LEU A 392 -15.87 -20.05 20.40
CA LEU A 392 -16.17 -18.62 20.45
C LEU A 392 -15.28 -17.83 19.49
N ARG A 393 -13.96 -18.01 19.56
CA ARG A 393 -12.99 -17.29 18.72
C ARG A 393 -13.17 -17.56 17.22
N GLU A 394 -13.50 -18.79 16.82
CA GLU A 394 -13.77 -19.13 15.42
C GLU A 394 -15.06 -18.47 14.92
N HIS A 395 -16.12 -18.46 15.73
CA HIS A 395 -17.36 -17.75 15.41
C HIS A 395 -17.17 -16.22 15.35
N THR A 396 -16.33 -15.67 16.24
CA THR A 396 -15.92 -14.26 16.22
C THR A 396 -15.19 -13.92 14.92
N ASP A 397 -14.25 -14.77 14.46
CA ASP A 397 -13.52 -14.57 13.20
C ASP A 397 -14.43 -14.66 11.97
N GLN A 398 -15.35 -15.63 11.95
CA GLN A 398 -16.35 -15.77 10.89
C GLN A 398 -17.26 -14.54 10.79
N LEU A 399 -17.80 -14.07 11.93
CA LEU A 399 -18.63 -12.88 11.97
C LEU A 399 -17.84 -11.63 11.55
N TYR A 400 -16.62 -11.46 12.06
CA TYR A 400 -15.77 -10.35 11.72
C TYR A 400 -15.48 -10.31 10.21
N GLY A 401 -15.13 -11.46 9.61
CA GLY A 401 -14.94 -11.58 8.17
C GLY A 401 -16.20 -11.25 7.37
N ALA A 402 -17.37 -11.69 7.83
CA ALA A 402 -18.66 -11.39 7.18
C ALA A 402 -19.04 -9.91 7.27
N ILE A 403 -18.70 -9.22 8.36
CA ILE A 403 -18.88 -7.76 8.49
C ILE A 403 -17.87 -7.04 7.61
N MET A 404 -16.62 -7.53 7.53
CA MET A 404 -15.52 -6.89 6.81
C MET A 404 -15.56 -7.08 5.29
N SER A 405 -16.37 -8.00 4.77
CA SER A 405 -16.46 -8.30 3.34
C SER A 405 -17.33 -7.31 2.56
N TYR A 406 -18.18 -6.55 3.24
CA TYR A 406 -19.02 -5.50 2.68
C TYR A 406 -18.95 -4.24 3.55
N GLU A 407 -18.86 -3.07 2.92
CA GLU A 407 -18.66 -1.80 3.63
C GLU A 407 -19.93 -0.97 3.83
N GLY A 408 -21.08 -1.44 3.34
CA GLY A 408 -22.38 -0.89 3.70
C GLY A 408 -22.88 -1.42 5.04
N ALA A 409 -24.12 -1.06 5.40
CA ALA A 409 -24.68 -1.35 6.71
C ALA A 409 -24.71 -2.86 6.99
N PRO A 410 -24.30 -3.31 8.19
CA PRO A 410 -24.36 -4.71 8.55
C PRO A 410 -25.82 -5.17 8.62
N ALA A 411 -26.07 -6.43 8.25
CA ALA A 411 -27.40 -7.00 8.37
C ALA A 411 -27.81 -7.12 9.85
N ALA A 412 -29.11 -7.05 10.14
CA ALA A 412 -29.63 -7.13 11.52
C ALA A 412 -29.13 -8.37 12.27
N TYR A 413 -29.13 -9.54 11.60
CA TYR A 413 -28.63 -10.79 12.18
C TYR A 413 -27.13 -10.72 12.55
N GLN A 414 -26.31 -9.97 11.79
CA GLN A 414 -24.89 -9.80 12.10
C GLN A 414 -24.75 -8.98 13.39
N VAL A 415 -25.51 -7.88 13.51
CA VAL A 415 -25.49 -7.02 14.70
C VAL A 415 -25.98 -7.77 15.94
N GLU A 416 -27.05 -8.55 15.82
CA GLU A 416 -27.55 -9.43 16.89
C GLU A 416 -26.53 -10.49 17.28
N ARG A 417 -25.86 -11.12 16.29
CA ARG A 417 -24.82 -12.12 16.53
C ARG A 417 -23.64 -11.57 17.33
N ILE A 418 -23.27 -10.29 17.15
CA ILE A 418 -22.25 -9.64 17.99
C ILE A 418 -22.66 -9.73 19.47
N GLY A 419 -23.91 -9.35 19.78
CA GLY A 419 -24.43 -9.39 21.16
C GLY A 419 -24.46 -10.81 21.74
N VAL A 420 -24.77 -11.81 20.91
CA VAL A 420 -24.73 -13.23 21.33
C VAL A 420 -23.31 -13.66 21.71
N LEU A 421 -22.29 -13.32 20.91
CA LEU A 421 -20.90 -13.70 21.20
C LEU A 421 -20.33 -12.91 22.40
N GLU A 422 -20.70 -11.64 22.55
CA GLU A 422 -20.38 -10.83 23.75
C GLU A 422 -20.97 -11.48 25.02
N ALA A 423 -22.22 -11.95 24.97
CA ALA A 423 -22.86 -12.64 26.09
C ALA A 423 -22.23 -14.01 26.38
N GLU A 424 -21.85 -14.76 25.33
CA GLU A 424 -21.14 -16.05 25.48
C GLU A 424 -19.78 -15.86 26.14
N LEU A 425 -19.01 -14.83 25.76
CA LEU A 425 -17.75 -14.51 26.44
C LEU A 425 -17.98 -14.16 27.92
N ALA A 426 -19.02 -13.38 28.21
CA ALA A 426 -19.35 -13.00 29.57
C ALA A 426 -19.71 -14.23 30.44
N ASP A 427 -20.43 -15.21 29.90
CA ASP A 427 -20.70 -16.49 30.57
C ASP A 427 -19.41 -17.29 30.84
N ILE A 428 -18.51 -17.37 29.85
CA ILE A 428 -17.22 -18.08 30.02
C ILE A 428 -16.37 -17.41 31.10
N ASP A 429 -16.29 -16.07 31.13
CA ASP A 429 -15.55 -15.33 32.16
C ASP A 429 -16.20 -15.49 33.54
N ALA A 430 -17.53 -15.49 33.63
CA ALA A 430 -18.25 -15.74 34.88
C ALA A 430 -18.01 -17.17 35.39
N GLN A 431 -18.02 -18.17 34.51
CA GLN A 431 -17.68 -19.55 34.86
C GLN A 431 -16.24 -19.65 35.38
N PHE A 432 -15.28 -19.02 34.69
CA PHE A 432 -13.89 -18.98 35.13
C PHE A 432 -13.74 -18.31 36.50
N GLY A 433 -14.36 -17.14 36.68
CA GLY A 433 -14.36 -16.41 37.94
C GLY A 433 -14.97 -17.21 39.09
N GLY A 434 -16.08 -17.91 38.84
CA GLY A 434 -16.73 -18.79 39.80
C GLY A 434 -15.84 -19.96 40.23
N LEU A 435 -15.18 -20.63 39.28
CA LEU A 435 -14.22 -21.70 39.57
C LEU A 435 -13.08 -21.21 40.46
N LEU A 436 -12.50 -20.05 40.14
CA LEU A 436 -11.42 -19.46 40.93
C LEU A 436 -11.90 -19.04 42.33
N ALA A 437 -13.09 -18.44 42.44
CA ALA A 437 -13.63 -18.02 43.73
C ALA A 437 -13.94 -19.20 44.66
N GLY A 438 -14.41 -20.33 44.10
CA GLY A 438 -14.76 -21.53 44.87
C GLY A 438 -13.55 -22.37 45.29
N GLU A 439 -12.67 -22.70 44.34
CA GLU A 439 -11.63 -23.71 44.55
C GLU A 439 -10.28 -23.12 44.98
N LEU A 440 -9.92 -21.94 44.47
CA LEU A 440 -8.58 -21.39 44.63
C LEU A 440 -8.22 -20.99 46.08
N PRO A 441 -9.11 -20.38 46.89
CA PRO A 441 -8.76 -19.98 48.26
C PRO A 441 -8.34 -21.17 49.13
N SER A 442 -9.13 -22.25 49.10
CA SER A 442 -8.86 -23.44 49.90
C SER A 442 -7.67 -24.24 49.36
N LEU A 443 -7.40 -24.17 48.05
CA LEU A 443 -6.19 -24.74 47.46
C LEU A 443 -4.94 -23.94 47.86
N ASN A 444 -5.01 -22.62 47.83
CA ASN A 444 -3.91 -21.74 48.24
C ASN A 444 -3.57 -21.91 49.72
N GLN A 445 -4.56 -22.13 50.59
CA GLN A 445 -4.31 -22.49 52.00
C GLN A 445 -3.55 -23.82 52.13
N ALA A 446 -3.92 -24.83 51.34
CA ALA A 446 -3.22 -26.12 51.34
C ALA A 446 -1.79 -26.04 50.77
N LEU A 447 -1.54 -25.15 49.81
CA LEU A 447 -0.20 -24.87 49.30
C LEU A 447 0.65 -24.14 50.34
N GLN A 448 0.09 -23.15 51.02
CA GLN A 448 0.78 -22.39 52.06
C GLN A 448 1.17 -23.28 53.25
N SER A 449 0.32 -24.22 53.67
CA SER A 449 0.67 -25.18 54.73
C SER A 449 1.85 -26.10 54.36
N GLN A 450 2.14 -26.22 53.06
CA GLN A 450 3.31 -26.95 52.54
C GLN A 450 4.53 -26.04 52.32
N GLY A 451 4.43 -24.74 52.60
CA GLY A 451 5.47 -23.75 52.33
C GLY A 451 5.60 -23.36 50.86
N LEU A 452 4.55 -23.59 50.05
CA LEU A 452 4.52 -23.20 48.64
C LEU A 452 3.81 -21.85 48.44
N PRO A 453 4.27 -21.02 47.49
CA PRO A 453 3.60 -19.77 47.18
C PRO A 453 2.21 -20.01 46.58
N PRO A 454 1.23 -19.12 46.87
CA PRO A 454 -0.11 -19.22 46.29
C PRO A 454 -0.06 -19.13 44.76
N ILE A 455 -1.13 -19.60 44.13
CA ILE A 455 -1.37 -19.40 42.70
C ILE A 455 -2.05 -18.05 42.53
N ASP A 456 -1.41 -17.17 41.77
CA ASP A 456 -1.91 -15.82 41.49
C ASP A 456 -2.94 -15.83 40.36
N THR A 457 -3.90 -14.91 40.46
CA THR A 457 -4.89 -14.64 39.42
C THR A 457 -4.64 -13.25 38.86
N PRO A 458 -4.18 -13.12 37.60
CA PRO A 458 -3.96 -11.79 37.04
C PRO A 458 -5.28 -11.00 37.02
N PRO A 459 -5.23 -9.68 37.29
CA PRO A 459 -6.41 -8.86 37.34
C PRO A 459 -7.12 -8.85 35.99
N ARG A 460 -8.43 -8.64 36.03
CA ARG A 460 -9.23 -8.42 34.82
C ARG A 460 -8.80 -7.08 34.23
N THR A 461 -7.91 -7.13 33.25
CA THR A 461 -7.39 -5.93 32.59
C THR A 461 -8.20 -5.73 31.32
N ALA A 462 -8.78 -4.54 31.12
CA ALA A 462 -9.40 -4.21 29.85
C ALA A 462 -8.34 -4.27 28.74
N ALA A 463 -8.69 -4.87 27.60
CA ALA A 463 -7.77 -4.99 26.48
C ALA A 463 -7.33 -3.60 26.01
N ARG A 464 -6.06 -3.22 26.26
CA ARG A 464 -5.47 -2.04 25.62
C ARG A 464 -5.08 -2.40 24.19
N ALA A 465 -5.43 -1.53 23.25
CA ALA A 465 -5.21 -1.73 21.81
C ALA A 465 -3.72 -1.67 21.36
N SER A 466 -2.74 -1.68 22.27
CA SER A 466 -1.38 -1.23 21.96
C SER A 466 -0.26 -2.28 21.98
N GLU A 467 -0.52 -3.56 22.20
CA GLU A 467 0.53 -4.57 22.14
C GLU A 467 0.28 -5.57 21.02
N SER A 468 1.04 -5.41 19.93
CA SER A 468 1.08 -6.35 18.82
C SER A 468 1.33 -7.76 19.34
N SER A 469 0.37 -8.66 19.14
CA SER A 469 0.57 -10.06 19.48
C SER A 469 1.61 -10.70 18.55
N SER A 470 2.72 -11.12 19.14
CA SER A 470 3.77 -11.94 18.54
C SER A 470 3.32 -13.36 18.15
N ALA A 471 2.04 -13.71 18.34
CA ALA A 471 1.52 -15.05 18.07
C ALA A 471 1.43 -15.34 16.55
N ASN A 472 1.03 -14.37 15.72
CA ASN A 472 0.99 -14.54 14.26
C ASN A 472 2.39 -14.72 13.65
N SER A 473 3.39 -14.03 14.18
CA SER A 473 4.79 -14.23 13.80
C SER A 473 5.31 -15.61 14.17
N ARG A 474 4.84 -16.21 15.28
CA ARG A 474 5.25 -17.56 15.70
C ARG A 474 4.68 -18.65 14.80
N TRP A 475 3.41 -18.54 14.39
CA TRP A 475 2.79 -19.49 13.44
C TRP A 475 3.43 -19.43 12.05
N LEU A 476 3.71 -18.23 11.53
CA LEU A 476 4.44 -18.05 10.27
C LEU A 476 5.89 -18.60 10.35
N ALA A 477 6.55 -18.46 11.50
CA ALA A 477 7.91 -18.93 11.71
C ALA A 477 8.02 -20.46 11.90
N THR A 478 7.06 -21.11 12.59
CA THR A 478 7.07 -22.56 12.79
C THR A 478 6.76 -23.34 11.51
N ARG A 479 5.92 -22.78 10.62
CA ARG A 479 5.58 -23.43 9.34
C ARG A 479 6.70 -23.40 8.30
N LYS A 480 7.56 -22.37 8.30
CA LYS A 480 8.80 -22.33 7.48
C LYS A 480 9.73 -23.53 7.76
N ARG A 481 9.60 -24.22 8.90
CA ARG A 481 10.42 -25.39 9.25
C ARG A 481 9.81 -26.75 8.89
N LYS A 482 8.50 -26.87 8.65
CA LYS A 482 7.85 -28.18 8.45
C LYS A 482 7.32 -28.46 7.04
N ASP A 483 6.98 -27.43 6.27
CA ASP A 483 6.37 -27.63 4.94
C ASP A 483 7.26 -27.07 3.83
N LYS A 484 8.24 -27.88 3.37
CA LYS A 484 8.98 -27.60 2.12
C LYS A 484 8.26 -28.08 0.85
N LYS A 485 7.03 -28.57 0.96
CA LYS A 485 6.20 -28.94 -0.19
C LYS A 485 4.75 -28.54 0.08
N ALA A 486 4.21 -27.75 -0.84
CA ALA A 486 2.81 -27.34 -1.04
C ALA A 486 2.43 -25.93 -0.54
N TRP A 487 1.90 -25.16 -1.50
CA TRP A 487 1.22 -23.86 -1.41
C TRP A 487 2.12 -22.61 -1.29
N HIS A 488 2.61 -22.16 -2.45
CA HIS A 488 3.06 -20.79 -2.66
C HIS A 488 1.86 -19.85 -2.73
N PHE A 489 1.51 -19.21 -1.61
CA PHE A 489 0.92 -17.88 -1.64
C PHE A 489 2.04 -16.89 -1.31
N SER A 490 2.47 -16.16 -2.34
CA SER A 490 3.54 -15.16 -2.29
C SER A 490 3.04 -13.94 -1.52
N LEU A 491 3.54 -13.75 -0.30
CA LEU A 491 3.77 -12.43 0.27
C LEU A 491 5.10 -11.93 -0.31
N PRO A 492 5.18 -10.75 -0.94
CA PRO A 492 6.43 -10.26 -1.49
C PRO A 492 7.32 -9.79 -0.33
N GLN A 493 8.22 -10.67 0.12
CA GLN A 493 9.46 -10.25 0.76
C GLN A 493 10.50 -10.06 -0.34
N GLU A 494 10.99 -8.83 -0.44
CA GLU A 494 12.23 -8.44 -1.11
C GLU A 494 13.33 -9.49 -0.83
N THR A 495 13.93 -10.03 -1.88
CA THR A 495 15.38 -10.28 -2.06
C THR A 495 15.54 -11.06 -3.38
N VAL A 496 16.02 -10.40 -4.43
CA VAL A 496 16.72 -11.11 -5.52
C VAL A 496 18.04 -10.39 -5.75
N ILE A 497 19.06 -10.92 -5.08
CA ILE A 497 20.45 -10.89 -5.53
C ILE A 497 20.58 -12.07 -6.51
N TYR A 498 21.06 -11.86 -7.73
CA TYR A 498 22.32 -12.44 -8.23
C TYR A 498 22.55 -12.22 -9.74
N ARG A 499 23.81 -11.84 -10.00
CA ARG A 499 24.69 -12.08 -11.15
C ARG A 499 24.33 -11.47 -12.51
#